data_AF-A0A7J9FFR9-F1
#
_entry.id   AF-A0A7J9FFR9-F1
#
_cell.length_a   1.000
_cell.length_b   1.000
_cell.length_c   1.000
_cell.angle_alpha   90.00
_cell.angle_beta   90.00
_cell.angle_gamma   90.00
#
_symmetry.space_group_name_H-M   'P 1'
#
loop_
_entity.id
_entity.type
_entity.pdbx_description
1 polymer ?
#
loop_
_entity_poly.entity_id
_entity_poly.type
_entity_poly.pdbx_seq_one_letter_code
_entity_poly.pdbx_strand_id
1 'polypeptide(L)'
;RKQKNTSPLPYHGWVGPCEQVSVLYEGFGVGDASNYDSVKSFAQLMWPNGHPRFTYGLREDSLKMNYTTLVRMMKYLAPPPGEYERGLFAHTDKPVSTLICEDKISGLEIEVNDGQWIKLTNLSPSSFVFFVGDPLK
;
A
#
# COMPACT_ATOMS: atom_id res chain seq x y z
N ARG A 1 -12.90 5.38 12.20
CA ARG A 1 -13.22 4.08 11.56
C ARG A 1 -11.97 3.36 11.07
N LYS A 2 -11.16 3.98 10.19
CA LYS A 2 -9.84 3.46 9.78
C LYS A 2 -9.00 2.97 10.97
N GLN A 3 -8.89 3.78 12.01
CA GLN A 3 -8.21 3.46 13.29
C GLN A 3 -8.72 2.21 14.03
N LYS A 4 -9.92 1.69 13.70
CA LYS A 4 -10.42 0.43 14.27
C LYS A 4 -9.83 -0.80 13.59
N ASN A 5 -9.24 -0.65 12.40
CA ASN A 5 -8.47 -1.70 11.76
C ASN A 5 -7.10 -1.76 12.44
N THR A 6 -6.93 -2.64 13.41
CA THR A 6 -5.68 -2.76 14.17
C THR A 6 -5.09 -4.15 13.95
N SER A 7 -3.76 -4.23 13.99
CA SER A 7 -3.04 -5.49 13.87
C SER A 7 -1.76 -5.40 14.70
N PRO A 8 -1.34 -6.49 15.36
CA PRO A 8 -0.02 -6.55 15.98
C PRO A 8 1.11 -6.64 14.94
N LEU A 9 0.79 -7.01 13.69
CA LEU A 9 1.76 -7.10 12.60
C LEU A 9 1.99 -5.70 11.98
N PRO A 10 3.25 -5.31 11.72
CA PRO A 10 3.57 -4.03 11.08
C PRO A 10 2.80 -3.83 9.77
N TYR A 11 2.22 -2.64 9.58
CA TYR A 11 1.48 -2.24 8.37
C TYR A 11 0.23 -3.06 8.02
N HIS A 12 -0.18 -4.05 8.82
CA HIS A 12 -1.37 -4.87 8.58
C HIS A 12 -2.66 -4.27 9.15
N GLY A 13 -2.57 -3.12 9.82
CA GLY A 13 -3.69 -2.33 10.30
C GLY A 13 -3.48 -0.86 9.93
N TRP A 14 -4.23 0.03 10.58
CA TRP A 14 -4.09 1.46 10.42
C TRP A 14 -2.77 1.95 11.03
N VAL A 15 -2.07 2.76 10.24
CA VAL A 15 -0.87 3.47 10.61
C VAL A 15 -1.15 4.93 10.35
N GLY A 16 -1.11 5.73 11.41
CA GLY A 16 -1.27 7.18 11.32
C GLY A 16 0.05 7.92 11.17
N PRO A 17 -0.01 9.25 11.13
CA PRO A 17 1.16 10.11 11.16
C PRO A 17 2.05 9.79 12.36
N CYS A 18 3.31 9.43 12.11
CA CYS A 18 4.32 9.23 13.14
C CYS A 18 5.72 9.50 12.61
N GLU A 19 6.63 9.94 13.47
CA GLU A 19 8.01 10.27 13.08
C GLU A 19 8.78 9.07 12.53
N GLN A 20 8.43 7.86 12.96
CA GLN A 20 9.08 6.62 12.53
C GLN A 20 8.77 6.25 11.07
N VAL A 21 7.65 6.74 10.51
CA VAL A 21 7.23 6.44 9.13
C VAL A 21 7.21 7.71 8.31
N SER A 22 6.33 8.65 8.66
CA SER A 22 6.29 10.03 8.19
C SER A 22 5.13 10.73 8.91
N VAL A 23 5.31 12.00 9.26
CA VAL A 23 4.24 12.86 9.82
C VAL A 23 3.18 13.24 8.77
N LEU A 24 3.42 12.97 7.49
CA LEU A 24 2.49 13.24 6.40
C LEU A 24 1.76 11.98 5.92
N TYR A 25 2.15 10.81 6.43
CA TYR A 25 1.62 9.53 6.01
C TYR A 25 0.42 9.11 6.86
N GLU A 26 -0.63 8.65 6.20
CA GLU A 26 -1.57 7.73 6.82
C GLU A 26 -1.86 6.57 5.87
N GLY A 27 -2.09 5.38 6.42
CA GLY A 27 -2.45 4.23 5.61
C GLY A 27 -3.08 3.12 6.42
N PHE A 28 -3.53 2.09 5.74
CA PHE A 28 -3.91 0.84 6.39
C PHE A 28 -3.67 -0.35 5.48
N GLY A 29 -3.37 -1.50 6.10
CA GLY A 29 -3.24 -2.78 5.42
C GLY A 29 -4.47 -3.67 5.57
N VAL A 30 -4.64 -4.57 4.61
CA VAL A 30 -5.47 -5.77 4.71
C VAL A 30 -4.53 -6.96 4.58
N GLY A 31 -4.29 -7.64 5.70
CA GLY A 31 -3.50 -8.86 5.74
C GLY A 31 -4.24 -10.02 5.10
N ASP A 32 -3.49 -10.91 4.44
CA ASP A 32 -4.02 -12.04 3.68
C ASP A 32 -5.17 -11.64 2.75
N ALA A 33 -4.94 -10.61 1.93
CA ALA A 33 -5.95 -10.07 1.02
C ALA A 33 -6.36 -11.06 -0.10
N SER A 34 -5.65 -12.18 -0.23
CA SER A 34 -6.01 -13.35 -1.03
C SER A 34 -7.12 -14.20 -0.40
N ASN A 35 -7.38 -14.04 0.90
CA ASN A 35 -8.38 -14.77 1.65
C ASN A 35 -9.70 -13.99 1.69
N TYR A 36 -10.77 -14.64 1.25
CA TYR A 36 -12.11 -14.05 1.20
C TYR A 36 -12.60 -13.55 2.57
N ASP A 37 -12.38 -14.32 3.64
CA ASP A 37 -12.82 -13.95 4.99
C ASP A 37 -12.06 -12.72 5.50
N SER A 38 -10.75 -12.64 5.27
CA SER A 38 -9.94 -11.47 5.63
C SER A 38 -10.49 -10.20 4.98
N VAL A 39 -10.77 -10.24 3.67
CA VAL A 39 -11.27 -9.06 2.96
C VAL A 39 -12.73 -8.78 3.31
N LYS A 40 -13.56 -9.79 3.55
CA LYS A 40 -14.95 -9.63 4.02
C LYS A 40 -15.01 -8.99 5.40
N SER A 41 -14.21 -9.45 6.36
CA SER A 41 -14.11 -8.84 7.69
C SER A 41 -13.67 -7.39 7.61
N PHE A 42 -12.68 -7.09 6.78
CA PHE A 42 -12.28 -5.71 6.50
C PHE A 42 -13.42 -4.88 5.89
N ALA A 43 -14.14 -5.42 4.89
CA ALA A 43 -15.26 -4.75 4.24
C ALA A 43 -16.36 -4.39 5.24
N GLN A 44 -16.76 -5.34 6.09
CA GLN A 44 -17.78 -5.12 7.13
C GLN A 44 -17.31 -4.09 8.16
N LEU A 45 -16.04 -4.16 8.56
CA LEU A 45 -15.43 -3.17 9.43
C LEU A 45 -15.44 -1.78 8.79
N MET A 46 -15.32 -1.64 7.47
CA MET A 46 -15.22 -0.38 6.73
C MET A 46 -16.51 0.13 6.08
N TRP A 47 -17.53 -0.70 5.89
CA TRP A 47 -18.92 -0.36 5.53
C TRP A 47 -19.92 -1.38 6.11
N PRO A 48 -20.53 -1.19 7.31
CA PRO A 48 -21.33 -2.25 7.93
C PRO A 48 -22.68 -2.41 7.22
N ASN A 49 -23.11 -1.35 6.53
CA ASN A 49 -24.33 -1.27 5.73
C ASN A 49 -24.05 -1.63 4.26
N GLY A 50 -22.86 -2.15 3.94
CA GLY A 50 -22.43 -2.52 2.60
C GLY A 50 -21.82 -1.37 1.77
N HIS A 51 -21.05 -1.76 0.75
CA HIS A 51 -20.49 -0.85 -0.26
C HIS A 51 -20.36 -1.59 -1.60
N PRO A 52 -21.38 -1.51 -2.49
CA PRO A 52 -21.53 -2.39 -3.66
C PRO A 52 -20.29 -2.48 -4.56
N ARG A 53 -19.59 -1.35 -4.76
CA ARG A 53 -18.36 -1.31 -5.58
C ARG A 53 -17.19 -2.06 -4.96
N PHE A 54 -17.12 -2.12 -3.62
CA PHE A 54 -16.07 -2.84 -2.92
C PHE A 54 -16.42 -4.33 -2.84
N THR A 55 -17.68 -4.65 -2.58
CA THR A 55 -18.15 -6.03 -2.42
C THR A 55 -18.22 -6.80 -3.75
N TYR A 56 -18.38 -6.13 -4.89
CA TYR A 56 -18.39 -6.79 -6.21
C TYR A 56 -17.04 -7.46 -6.55
N GLY A 57 -15.94 -6.97 -5.97
CA GLY A 57 -14.61 -7.59 -6.10
C GLY A 57 -14.39 -8.80 -5.19
N LEU A 58 -15.27 -9.04 -4.21
CA LEU A 58 -15.20 -10.16 -3.28
C LEU A 58 -15.97 -11.35 -3.86
N ARG A 59 -15.41 -12.00 -4.88
CA ARG A 59 -15.94 -13.28 -5.37
C ARG A 59 -15.23 -14.42 -4.64
N GLU A 60 -16.02 -15.39 -4.18
CA GLU A 60 -15.54 -16.59 -3.47
C GLU A 60 -14.60 -17.44 -4.35
N ASP A 61 -14.74 -17.32 -5.67
CA ASP A 61 -13.93 -18.01 -6.68
C ASP A 61 -12.55 -17.37 -6.94
N SER A 62 -12.11 -16.43 -6.10
CA SER A 62 -10.76 -15.89 -6.20
C SER A 62 -9.74 -17.02 -6.10
N LEU A 63 -8.85 -17.13 -7.09
CA LEU A 63 -7.73 -18.07 -7.11
C LEU A 63 -7.09 -18.12 -5.71
N LYS A 64 -7.20 -19.27 -5.04
CA LYS A 64 -6.49 -19.52 -3.78
C LYS A 64 -5.01 -19.62 -4.11
N MET A 65 -4.35 -18.48 -4.11
CA MET A 65 -2.91 -18.41 -4.17
C MET A 65 -2.37 -18.94 -2.85
N ASN A 66 -1.42 -19.88 -2.88
CA ASN A 66 -0.75 -20.38 -1.68
C ASN A 66 0.22 -19.34 -1.05
N TYR A 67 -0.01 -18.06 -1.31
CA TYR A 67 0.82 -16.94 -0.89
C TYR A 67 -0.02 -15.97 -0.09
N THR A 68 0.48 -15.57 1.08
CA THR A 68 -0.13 -14.51 1.86
C THR A 68 0.14 -13.16 1.20
N THR A 69 -0.93 -12.43 0.88
CA THR A 69 -0.83 -11.10 0.27
C THR A 69 -1.13 -10.01 1.30
N LEU A 70 -0.33 -8.94 1.32
CA LEU A 70 -0.66 -7.71 2.05
C LEU A 70 -1.04 -6.63 1.04
N VAL A 71 -2.28 -6.15 1.09
CA VAL A 71 -2.69 -4.97 0.32
C VAL A 71 -2.63 -3.75 1.24
N ARG A 72 -1.94 -2.69 0.80
CA ARG A 72 -1.85 -1.42 1.53
C ARG A 72 -2.52 -0.30 0.75
N MET A 73 -3.34 0.48 1.45
CA MET A 73 -3.85 1.76 0.97
C MET A 73 -3.14 2.87 1.73
N MET A 74 -2.46 3.74 0.99
CA MET A 74 -1.57 4.76 1.54
C MET A 74 -2.00 6.13 1.03
N LYS A 75 -1.88 7.13 1.89
CA LYS A 75 -2.15 8.53 1.57
C LYS A 75 -1.04 9.37 2.18
N TYR A 76 -0.51 10.27 1.36
CA TYR A 76 0.48 11.26 1.77
C TYR A 76 -0.15 12.64 1.67
N LEU A 77 -0.02 13.45 2.72
CA LEU A 77 -0.35 14.86 2.67
C LEU A 77 0.76 15.63 1.94
N ALA A 78 0.37 16.67 1.22
CA ALA A 78 1.35 17.59 0.66
C ALA A 78 2.12 18.27 1.81
N PRO A 79 3.46 18.33 1.73
CA PRO A 79 4.25 18.95 2.76
C PRO A 79 4.07 20.48 2.78
N PRO A 80 4.32 21.13 3.93
CA PRO A 80 4.51 22.57 3.95
C PRO A 80 5.62 23.00 2.99
N PRO A 81 5.50 24.16 2.31
CA PRO A 81 6.52 24.62 1.38
C PRO A 81 7.90 24.69 2.04
N GLY A 82 8.89 24.03 1.44
CA GLY A 82 10.29 24.09 1.87
C GLY A 82 10.69 23.19 3.04
N GLU A 83 9.77 22.38 3.59
CA GLU A 83 10.07 21.57 4.79
C GLU A 83 10.29 20.08 4.51
N TYR A 84 9.64 19.54 3.48
CA TYR A 84 9.65 18.09 3.26
C TYR A 84 9.81 17.77 1.78
N GLU A 85 10.88 17.06 1.45
CA GLU A 85 11.12 16.56 0.09
C GLU A 85 10.90 15.05 -0.03
N ARG A 86 10.89 14.30 1.09
CA ARG A 86 10.85 12.83 1.08
C ARG A 86 9.63 12.27 1.82
N GLY A 87 8.71 11.63 1.11
CA GLY A 87 7.52 11.00 1.71
C GLY A 87 7.79 9.69 2.45
N LEU A 88 8.82 8.94 2.03
CA LEU A 88 9.21 7.66 2.62
C LEU A 88 10.73 7.50 2.48
N PHE A 89 11.36 6.82 3.43
CA PHE A 89 12.80 6.53 3.37
C PHE A 89 13.12 5.52 2.25
N ALA A 90 14.32 5.64 1.67
CA ALA A 90 14.86 4.66 0.75
C ALA A 90 14.87 3.27 1.40
N HIS A 91 14.32 2.27 0.73
CA HIS A 91 14.23 0.90 1.22
C HIS A 91 14.06 -0.07 0.06
N THR A 92 14.20 -1.36 0.38
CA THR A 92 13.80 -2.46 -0.49
C THR A 92 12.61 -3.20 0.11
N ASP A 93 11.88 -3.91 -0.75
CA ASP A 93 10.71 -4.67 -0.33
C ASP A 93 11.11 -6.03 0.25
N LYS A 94 10.62 -6.32 1.46
CA LYS A 94 10.80 -7.61 2.14
C LYS A 94 9.97 -8.76 1.52
N PRO A 95 8.74 -8.53 1.02
CA PRO A 95 8.00 -9.57 0.30
C PRO A 95 8.69 -10.02 -0.99
N VAL A 96 8.26 -11.13 -1.59
CA VAL A 96 8.78 -11.64 -2.87
C VAL A 96 8.63 -10.62 -4.01
N SER A 97 7.50 -9.91 -4.04
CA SER A 97 7.22 -8.90 -5.06
C SER A 97 6.14 -7.93 -4.61
N THR A 98 6.13 -6.73 -5.19
CA THR A 98 5.11 -5.70 -4.94
C THR A 98 4.58 -5.12 -6.23
N LEU A 99 3.27 -4.86 -6.26
CA LEU A 99 2.62 -4.05 -7.29
C LEU A 99 2.25 -2.69 -6.68
N ILE A 100 2.72 -1.60 -7.28
CA ILE A 100 2.38 -0.24 -6.88
C ILE A 100 1.51 0.40 -7.96
N CYS A 101 0.35 0.90 -7.55
CA CYS A 101 -0.51 1.76 -8.35
C CYS A 101 -0.46 3.17 -7.74
N GLU A 102 0.22 4.10 -8.41
CA GLU A 102 0.27 5.50 -8.00
C GLU A 102 -1.03 6.24 -8.35
N ASP A 103 -1.24 7.39 -7.72
CA ASP A 103 -2.27 8.33 -8.15
C ASP A 103 -1.75 9.24 -9.28
N LYS A 104 -2.34 10.44 -9.45
CA LYS A 104 -1.91 11.39 -10.49
C LYS A 104 -0.70 12.24 -10.09
N ILE A 105 -0.18 12.08 -8.88
CA ILE A 105 0.92 12.83 -8.30
C ILE A 105 2.13 11.90 -8.21
N SER A 106 3.10 12.07 -9.11
CA SER A 106 4.32 11.27 -9.11
C SER A 106 5.20 11.56 -7.90
N GLY A 107 5.47 10.53 -7.10
CA GLY A 107 6.38 10.57 -5.96
C GLY A 107 7.39 9.44 -5.91
N LEU A 108 7.18 8.37 -6.69
CA LEU A 108 8.06 7.21 -6.72
C LEU A 108 9.39 7.48 -7.41
N GLU A 109 10.47 7.21 -6.68
CA GLU A 109 11.84 7.27 -7.16
C GLU A 109 12.52 5.91 -6.99
N ILE A 110 13.38 5.55 -7.93
CA ILE A 110 14.12 4.28 -7.92
C ILE A 110 15.60 4.54 -8.06
N GLU A 111 16.40 3.87 -7.23
CA GLU A 111 17.84 3.84 -7.37
C GLU A 111 18.23 2.86 -8.48
N VAL A 112 19.01 3.33 -9.46
CA VAL A 112 19.42 2.53 -10.63
C VAL A 112 20.90 2.18 -10.65
N ASN A 113 21.73 3.07 -10.10
CA ASN A 113 23.18 2.92 -9.93
C ASN A 113 23.51 3.52 -8.56
N ASP A 114 24.58 3.09 -7.91
CA ASP A 114 25.00 3.55 -6.58
C ASP A 114 24.80 5.07 -6.37
N GLY A 115 23.71 5.45 -5.69
CA GLY A 115 23.32 6.83 -5.38
C GLY A 115 22.56 7.61 -6.48
N GLN A 116 22.39 7.07 -7.69
CA GLN A 116 21.60 7.68 -8.77
C GLN A 116 20.13 7.26 -8.69
N TRP A 117 19.26 8.25 -8.54
CA TRP A 117 17.81 8.07 -8.47
C TRP A 117 17.12 8.55 -9.75
N ILE A 118 16.17 7.78 -10.24
CA ILE A 118 15.26 8.16 -11.31
C ILE A 118 13.86 8.35 -10.74
N LYS A 119 13.23 9.47 -11.05
CA LYS A 119 11.82 9.70 -10.72
C LYS A 119 10.94 9.12 -11.81
N LEU A 120 10.02 8.23 -11.44
CA LEU A 120 9.00 7.75 -12.36
C LEU A 120 7.97 8.85 -12.60
N THR A 121 7.78 9.21 -13.87
CA THR A 121 6.83 10.26 -14.28
C THR A 121 6.01 9.77 -15.45
N ASN A 122 4.84 10.40 -15.68
CA ASN A 122 3.96 10.15 -16.81
C ASN A 122 3.45 8.69 -16.91
N LEU A 123 3.26 8.02 -15.78
CA LEU A 123 2.59 6.72 -15.75
C LEU A 123 1.12 6.88 -16.16
N SER A 124 0.62 5.94 -16.98
CA SER A 124 -0.81 5.90 -17.32
C SER A 124 -1.65 5.60 -16.06
N PRO A 125 -2.88 6.15 -15.93
CA PRO A 125 -3.79 5.79 -14.84
C PRO A 125 -4.13 4.30 -14.71
N SER A 126 -3.88 3.52 -15.77
CA SER A 126 -4.07 2.07 -15.80
C SER A 126 -2.77 1.27 -15.69
N SER A 127 -1.64 1.94 -15.50
CA SER A 127 -0.35 1.29 -15.29
C SER A 127 -0.14 0.95 -13.83
N PHE A 128 0.71 -0.04 -13.60
CA PHE A 128 1.24 -0.39 -12.30
C PHE A 128 2.75 -0.60 -12.44
N VAL A 129 3.48 -0.42 -11.35
CA VAL A 129 4.91 -0.71 -11.27
C VAL A 129 5.09 -2.02 -10.51
N PHE A 130 5.83 -2.95 -11.11
CA PHE A 130 6.20 -4.21 -10.47
C PHE A 130 7.61 -4.12 -9.90
N PHE A 131 7.74 -4.38 -8.59
CA PHE A 131 9.02 -4.45 -7.89
C PHE A 131 9.34 -5.89 -7.51
N VAL A 132 10.58 -6.27 -7.76
CA VAL A 132 11.18 -7.51 -7.27
C VAL A 132 11.71 -7.26 -5.86
N GLY A 133 11.25 -8.03 -4.90
CA GLY A 133 11.68 -7.88 -3.52
C GLY A 133 12.92 -8.70 -3.18
N ASP A 134 13.41 -8.50 -1.96
CA ASP A 134 14.65 -9.07 -1.43
C ASP A 134 14.79 -10.60 -1.63
N PRO A 135 13.74 -11.43 -1.50
CA PRO A 135 13.88 -12.88 -1.68
C PRO A 135 14.27 -13.33 -3.09
N LEU A 136 14.16 -12.45 -4.09
CA LEU A 136 14.45 -12.74 -5.49
C LEU A 136 15.63 -11.92 -6.05
N LYS A 137 16.34 -11.18 -5.19
CA LYS A 137 17.56 -10.44 -5.56
C LYS A 137 18.83 -11.28 -5.40
#